data_AF-A0A3B0M8L1-F1
#
_entry.id   AF-A0A3B0M8L1-F1
#
_cell.length_a   1.000
_cell.length_b   1.000
_cell.length_c   1.000
_cell.angle_alpha   90.00
_cell.angle_beta   90.00
_cell.angle_gamma   90.00
#
_symmetry.space_group_name_H-M   'P 1'
#
loop_
_entity.id
_entity.type
_entity.pdbx_description
1 polymer ?
#
loop_
_entity_poly.entity_id
_entity_poly.type
_entity_poly.pdbx_seq_one_letter_code
_entity_poly.pdbx_strand_id
1 'polypeptide(L)' 'MLLTLDEIKAHCRLEADFNEEDNVLNLIGQAVVQSTETYLNRKLYPLRQKYRLRIERAYT' A
#
# COMPACT_ATOMS: atom_id res chain seq x y z
N MET A 1 0.34 2.16 -0.22
CA MET A 1 0.31 1.67 1.18
C MET A 1 1.72 1.76 1.71
N LEU A 2 1.88 2.25 2.94
CA LEU A 2 3.19 2.39 3.60
C LEU A 2 3.69 1.05 4.17
N LEU A 3 2.78 0.27 4.74
CA LEU A 3 3.09 -1.04 5.31
C LEU A 3 3.30 -2.09 4.21
N THR A 4 4.29 -2.94 4.44
CA THR A 4 4.53 -4.19 3.72
C THR A 4 3.64 -5.30 4.25
N LEU A 5 3.54 -6.41 3.50
CA LEU A 5 2.73 -7.55 3.91
C LEU A 5 3.27 -8.22 5.18
N ASP A 6 4.59 -8.28 5.34
CA ASP A 6 5.24 -8.82 6.54
C ASP A 6 4.95 -7.97 7.78
N GLU A 7 4.95 -6.64 7.63
CA GLU A 7 4.56 -5.72 8.72
C GLU A 7 3.08 -5.88 9.08
N ILE A 8 2.20 -6.10 8.08
CA ILE A 8 0.79 -6.39 8.33
C ILE A 8 0.63 -7.71 9.09
N LYS A 9 1.33 -8.77 8.68
CA LYS A 9 1.34 -10.07 9.38
C LYS A 9 1.82 -9.91 10.81
N ALA A 10 2.91 -9.19 11.04
CA ALA A 10 3.43 -8.91 12.37
C ALA A 10 2.41 -8.17 13.26
N HIS A 11 1.68 -7.19 12.71
CA HIS A 11 0.60 -6.50 13.42
C HIS A 11 -0.56 -7.43 13.78
N CYS A 12 -0.90 -8.36 12.89
CA CYS A 12 -1.95 -9.36 13.10
C CYS A 12 -1.48 -10.55 13.95
N ARG A 13 -0.21 -10.57 14.38
CA ARG A 13 0.42 -11.71 15.09
C ARG A 13 0.35 -13.01 14.29
N LEU A 14 0.45 -12.90 12.97
CA LEU A 14 0.54 -14.01 12.05
C LEU A 14 2.01 -14.39 11.86
N GLU A 15 2.26 -15.68 11.68
CA GLU A 15 3.59 -16.18 11.32
C GLU A 15 3.96 -15.71 9.92
N ALA A 16 5.26 -15.54 9.67
CA ALA A 16 5.75 -15.01 8.39
C ALA A 16 5.47 -15.94 7.20
N ASP A 17 5.39 -17.25 7.46
CA ASP A 17 5.11 -18.30 6.48
C ASP A 17 3.61 -18.54 6.23
N PHE A 18 2.73 -17.84 6.95
CA PHE A 18 1.29 -17.92 6.76
C PHE A 18 0.87 -17.21 5.45
N ASN A 19 0.88 -17.95 4.34
CA ASN A 19 0.68 -17.39 3.00
C ASN A 19 -0.73 -17.60 2.42
N GLU A 20 -1.58 -18.34 3.13
CA GLU A 20 -2.93 -18.71 2.67
C GLU A 20 -3.81 -17.47 2.44
N GLU A 21 -3.62 -16.42 3.25
CA GLU A 21 -4.46 -15.21 3.25
C GLU A 21 -3.76 -13.95 2.76
N ASP A 22 -2.58 -14.05 2.15
CA ASP A 22 -1.81 -12.88 1.68
C ASP A 22 -2.63 -11.97 0.76
N ASN A 23 -3.47 -12.58 -0.09
CA ASN A 23 -4.39 -11.85 -0.96
C ASN A 23 -5.44 -11.08 -0.17
N VAL A 24 -5.98 -11.68 0.89
CA VAL A 24 -6.99 -11.06 1.75
C VAL A 24 -6.37 -9.91 2.55
N LEU A 25 -5.19 -10.12 3.14
CA LEU A 25 -4.46 -9.09 3.87
C LEU A 25 -4.14 -7.89 2.99
N ASN A 26 -3.74 -8.13 1.74
CA ASN A 26 -3.53 -7.06 0.76
C ASN A 26 -4.82 -6.30 0.43
N LEU A 27 -5.94 -6.99 0.23
CA LEU A 27 -7.24 -6.37 -0.06
C LEU A 27 -7.72 -5.51 1.11
N ILE A 28 -7.62 -6.03 2.33
CA ILE A 28 -7.97 -5.28 3.55
C ILE A 28 -7.08 -4.05 3.69
N GLY A 29 -5.76 -4.20 3.48
CA GLY A 29 -4.82 -3.08 3.50
C GLY A 29 -5.21 -1.97 2.51
N GLN A 30 -5.59 -2.33 1.29
CA GLN A 30 -6.06 -1.36 0.29
C GLN A 30 -7.39 -0.70 0.70
N ALA A 31 -8.34 -1.47 1.21
CA ALA A 31 -9.65 -0.98 1.63
C ALA A 31 -9.53 0.03 2.79
N VAL A 32 -8.65 -0.23 3.77
CA VAL A 32 -8.40 0.68 4.91
C VAL A 32 -7.75 1.98 4.43
N VAL A 33 -6.79 1.91 3.49
CA VAL A 33 -6.23 3.12 2.89
C VAL A 33 -7.33 3.94 2.23
N GLN A 34 -8.18 3.31 1.42
CA GLN A 34 -9.26 4.00 0.73
C GLN A 34 -10.28 4.62 1.69
N SER A 35 -10.67 3.91 2.75
CA SER A 35 -11.60 4.43 3.75
C SER A 35 -11.01 5.62 4.50
N THR A 36 -9.71 5.55 4.85
CA THR A 36 -9.00 6.62 5.55
C THR A 36 -8.83 7.85 4.66
N GLU A 37 -8.49 7.66 3.38
CA GLU A 37 -8.41 8.77 2.42
C GLU A 37 -9.77 9.44 2.20
N THR A 38 -10.85 8.65 2.19
CA THR A 38 -12.23 9.14 2.06
C THR A 38 -12.60 9.98 3.28
N TYR A 39 -12.34 9.46 4.48
CA TYR A 39 -12.63 10.13 5.75
C TYR A 39 -11.84 11.43 5.91
N LEU A 40 -10.54 11.43 5.58
CA LEU A 40 -9.67 12.61 5.69
C LEU A 40 -9.83 13.58 4.52
N ASN A 41 -10.54 13.20 3.45
CA ASN A 41 -10.64 13.91 2.19
C ASN A 41 -9.25 14.32 1.62
N ARG A 42 -8.27 13.43 1.77
CA ARG A 42 -6.86 13.64 1.37
C ARG A 42 -6.23 12.34 0.92
N LYS A 43 -5.27 12.43 -0.01
CA LYS A 43 -4.45 11.29 -0.43
C LYS A 43 -3.28 11.10 0.53
N LEU A 44 -3.17 9.91 1.11
CA LEU A 44 -2.17 9.60 2.14
C LEU A 44 -0.82 9.22 1.54
N TYR A 45 -0.85 8.60 0.37
CA TYR A 45 0.35 8.11 -0.29
C TYR A 45 0.44 8.70 -1.69
N PRO A 46 1.64 9.05 -2.16
CA PRO A 46 1.84 9.35 -3.58
C PRO A 46 1.33 8.16 -4.40
N LEU A 47 0.56 8.44 -5.47
CA LEU A 47 0.20 7.41 -6.44
C LEU A 47 1.48 6.69 -6.85
N ARG A 48 1.56 5.37 -6.57
CA ARG A 48 2.72 4.52 -6.87
C ARG A 48 3.14 4.80 -8.32
N GLN A 49 4.22 5.57 -8.46
CA GLN A 49 4.94 5.96 -9.66
C GLN A 49 4.14 5.96 -10.98
N LYS A 50 3.45 7.06 -11.28
CA LYS A 50 3.21 7.46 -12.69
C LYS A 50 4.22 8.51 -13.19
N TYR A 51 5.09 9.02 -12.32
CA TYR A 51 5.95 10.17 -12.60
C TYR A 51 7.45 9.89 -12.73
N ARG A 52 7.92 8.65 -12.52
CA ARG A 52 9.34 8.33 -12.74
C ARG A 52 9.75 8.39 -14.23
N LEU A 53 8.79 8.36 -15.16
CA LEU A 53 9.04 8.41 -16.61
C LEU A 53 8.88 9.80 -17.24
N ARG A 54 8.44 10.83 -16.49
CA ARG A 54 8.28 12.19 -17.02
C ARG A 54 9.44 13.12 -16.71
N ILE A 55 10.22 12.85 -15.66
CA ILE A 55 11.33 13.72 -15.27
C ILE A 55 12.58 13.43 -16.12
N GLU A 56 12.81 12.18 -16.54
CA GLU A 56 13.98 11.80 -17.37
C GLU A 56 13.92 12.24 -18.84
N ARG A 57 12.74 12.66 -19.35
CA ARG A 57 12.58 13.17 -20.73
C ARG A 57 12.60 14.69 -20.85
N ALA A 58 12.66 15.41 -19.73
CA ALA A 58 12.66 16.88 -19.73
C ALA A 58 14.06 17.48 -19.65
N TYR A 59 15.11 16.65 -19.53
CA TYR A 59 16.50 17.06 -19.36
C TYR A 59 17.46 16.41 -20.38
N THR A 60 16.93 15.89 -21.48
CA THR A 60 17.70 15.42 -22.65
C THR A 60 17.24 16.21 -23.86
#